data_AF-A0A3B4AJI9-F1
#
_entry.id   AF-A0A3B4AJI9-F1
#
_cell.length_a   1.000
_cell.length_b   1.000
_cell.length_c   1.000
_cell.angle_alpha   90.00
_cell.angle_beta   90.00
_cell.angle_gamma   90.00
#
_symmetry.space_group_name_H-M   'P 1'
#
loop_
_entity.id
_entity.type
_entity.pdbx_description
1 polymer ?
#
loop_
_entity_poly.entity_id
_entity_poly.type
_entity_poly.pdbx_seq_one_letter_code
_entity_poly.pdbx_strand_id
1 'polypeptide(L)'
;VPVDVGACQKDPGCDYFFSIDSDVALTNPDTLRLLIQENRPVIAPVLSKHGKLWSNFWGALSPEGFYSRSEDYIEIVQAKRVGVWNVPYLTQVYLVQGPILRSKLSQVQLYKDPDLDSDMVFCRSVREQGVFMFVSNRDEFGRLVSTSNFNTTRLHPDMWQIFDNPMDWREKYIHENYSKIFEDEKNFVEQPCPDVYWFPAFSEKMCDDLVETMEDHGQWSGGSHKDERLAGGYENVPTVDIHMNQIDFEKEWLKFLKEYIVPVTEKLYPGYYPKAQAVMNFVVRYRPDEQPSLRPHHDSSTFTINIALNSKNQDYQGGGCRFLRYDCKVEAPRKGWSFMHPGRLTHYHEGLPVTQGTRYIMVSFVDP
;
A
#
# COMPACT_ATOMS: atom_id res chain seq x y z
N VAL A 1 -8.59 26.06 -2.48
CA VAL A 1 -9.80 26.68 -3.08
C VAL A 1 -10.33 25.67 -4.06
N PRO A 2 -11.53 25.09 -3.87
CA PRO A 2 -12.09 24.19 -4.87
C PRO A 2 -12.17 24.96 -6.20
N VAL A 3 -11.72 24.37 -7.30
CA VAL A 3 -12.00 24.92 -8.63
C VAL A 3 -13.51 24.80 -8.81
N ASP A 4 -14.21 25.89 -8.49
CA ASP A 4 -15.65 26.00 -8.56
C ASP A 4 -16.09 25.74 -10.01
N VAL A 5 -17.07 24.86 -10.22
CA VAL A 5 -17.73 24.67 -11.53
C VAL A 5 -18.17 26.01 -12.11
N GLY A 6 -18.52 26.96 -11.23
CA GLY A 6 -18.83 28.35 -11.56
C GLY A 6 -17.70 29.11 -12.26
N ALA A 7 -16.43 28.73 -12.09
CA ALA A 7 -15.30 29.33 -12.81
C ALA A 7 -15.35 28.97 -14.30
N CYS A 8 -15.48 27.68 -14.64
CA CYS A 8 -15.61 27.24 -16.03
C CYS A 8 -16.92 27.73 -16.68
N GLN A 9 -17.98 27.84 -15.88
CA GLN A 9 -19.25 28.40 -16.32
C GLN A 9 -19.15 29.89 -16.70
N LYS A 10 -18.30 30.67 -16.04
CA LYS A 10 -18.13 32.10 -16.33
C LYS A 10 -17.09 32.39 -17.41
N ASP A 11 -16.19 31.45 -17.66
CA ASP A 11 -15.10 31.59 -18.63
C ASP A 11 -15.49 31.00 -20.01
N PRO A 12 -15.65 31.85 -21.05
CA PRO A 12 -15.90 31.37 -22.41
C PRO A 12 -14.74 30.53 -22.99
N GLY A 13 -13.51 30.70 -22.49
CA GLY A 13 -12.33 29.95 -22.89
C GLY A 13 -12.19 28.58 -22.24
N CYS A 14 -13.05 28.25 -21.27
CA CYS A 14 -13.08 26.92 -20.66
C CYS A 14 -13.90 25.95 -21.54
N ASP A 15 -13.24 25.08 -22.28
CA ASP A 15 -13.89 24.08 -23.14
C ASP A 15 -14.43 22.88 -22.36
N TYR A 16 -13.76 22.49 -21.28
CA TYR A 16 -14.12 21.35 -20.45
C TYR A 16 -13.82 21.62 -18.97
N PHE A 17 -14.71 21.12 -18.09
CA PHE A 17 -14.49 21.05 -16.66
C PHE A 17 -14.25 19.59 -16.26
N PHE A 18 -13.08 19.27 -15.70
CA PHE A 18 -12.74 17.93 -15.25
C PHE A 18 -12.69 17.90 -13.71
N SER A 19 -13.67 17.27 -13.09
CA SER A 19 -13.74 17.06 -11.64
C SER A 19 -13.05 15.75 -11.28
N ILE A 20 -12.22 15.77 -10.23
CA ILE A 20 -11.56 14.59 -9.67
C ILE A 20 -11.51 14.73 -8.15
N ASP A 21 -12.10 13.77 -7.45
CA ASP A 21 -12.07 13.66 -6.00
C ASP A 21 -10.76 13.00 -5.52
N SER A 22 -10.41 13.21 -4.26
CA SER A 22 -9.14 12.73 -3.69
C SER A 22 -9.04 11.21 -3.54
N ASP A 23 -10.17 10.49 -3.60
CA ASP A 23 -10.24 9.03 -3.52
C ASP A 23 -10.20 8.34 -4.90
N VAL A 24 -9.84 9.09 -5.94
CA VAL A 24 -9.65 8.60 -7.30
C VAL A 24 -8.16 8.36 -7.59
N ALA A 25 -7.81 7.12 -7.95
CA ALA A 25 -6.50 6.75 -8.45
C ALA A 25 -6.58 6.45 -9.95
N LEU A 26 -6.32 7.46 -10.79
CA LEU A 26 -6.20 7.27 -12.24
C LEU A 26 -4.85 6.64 -12.58
N THR A 27 -4.86 5.42 -13.07
CA THR A 27 -3.65 4.71 -13.52
C THR A 27 -3.38 4.91 -15.01
N ASN A 28 -4.40 5.31 -15.78
CA ASN A 28 -4.27 5.57 -17.19
C ASN A 28 -4.00 7.07 -17.46
N PRO A 29 -2.77 7.44 -17.91
CA PRO A 29 -2.42 8.83 -18.15
C PRO A 29 -3.19 9.47 -19.31
N ASP A 30 -3.80 8.66 -20.19
CA ASP A 30 -4.61 9.12 -21.32
C ASP A 30 -6.08 9.41 -20.95
N THR A 31 -6.49 9.21 -19.69
CA THR A 31 -7.90 9.33 -19.26
C THR A 31 -8.59 10.59 -19.77
N LEU A 32 -8.01 11.78 -19.54
CA LEU A 32 -8.62 13.04 -19.98
C LEU A 32 -8.79 13.10 -21.51
N ARG A 33 -7.77 12.66 -22.26
CA ARG A 33 -7.79 12.62 -23.73
C ARG A 33 -8.89 11.70 -24.24
N LEU A 34 -9.00 10.50 -23.66
CA LEU A 34 -10.01 9.50 -24.04
C LEU A 34 -11.42 10.01 -23.76
N LEU A 35 -11.67 10.63 -22.60
CA LEU A 35 -12.97 11.20 -22.26
C LEU A 35 -13.37 12.36 -23.19
N ILE A 36 -12.42 13.23 -23.59
CA ILE A 36 -12.66 14.30 -24.56
C ILE A 36 -13.06 13.72 -25.93
N GLN A 37 -12.37 12.65 -26.38
CA GLN A 37 -12.61 12.00 -27.67
C GLN A 37 -14.02 11.39 -27.80
N GLU A 38 -14.66 11.01 -26.69
CA GLU A 38 -16.04 10.50 -26.69
C GLU A 38 -17.08 11.57 -27.02
N ASN A 39 -16.71 12.86 -26.96
CA ASN A 39 -17.56 14.00 -27.32
C ASN A 39 -18.96 13.93 -26.69
N ARG A 40 -19.00 13.75 -25.37
CA ARG A 40 -20.23 13.66 -24.58
C ARG A 40 -20.42 14.89 -23.70
N PRO A 41 -21.67 15.30 -23.42
CA PRO A 41 -21.96 16.48 -22.60
C PRO A 41 -21.45 16.34 -21.16
N VAL A 42 -21.64 15.16 -20.56
CA VAL A 42 -21.11 14.76 -19.25
C VAL A 42 -20.65 13.31 -19.37
N ILE A 43 -19.40 13.01 -19.00
CA ILE A 43 -18.86 11.66 -19.06
C ILE A 43 -17.90 11.36 -17.91
N ALA A 44 -17.97 10.16 -17.35
CA ALA A 44 -17.05 9.63 -16.35
C ALA A 44 -16.34 8.37 -16.85
N PRO A 45 -15.08 8.12 -16.46
CA PRO A 45 -14.49 6.80 -16.57
C PRO A 45 -15.10 5.88 -15.52
N VAL A 46 -15.38 4.61 -15.85
CA VAL A 46 -15.81 3.63 -14.84
C VAL A 46 -14.62 3.27 -13.97
N LEU A 47 -14.71 3.60 -12.69
CA LEU A 47 -13.75 3.20 -11.66
C LEU A 47 -14.45 2.32 -10.62
N SER A 48 -13.72 1.39 -10.04
CA SER A 48 -14.24 0.52 -8.98
C SER A 48 -13.23 0.33 -7.86
N LYS A 49 -13.74 0.04 -6.65
CA LYS A 49 -12.89 -0.41 -5.55
C LYS A 49 -12.30 -1.77 -5.90
N HIS A 50 -11.00 -1.95 -5.66
CA HIS A 50 -10.31 -3.19 -5.99
C HIS A 50 -11.01 -4.41 -5.38
N GLY A 51 -11.27 -5.44 -6.19
CA GLY A 51 -11.92 -6.68 -5.77
C GLY A 51 -13.40 -6.55 -5.35
N LYS A 52 -14.03 -5.39 -5.57
CA LYS A 52 -15.42 -5.10 -5.17
C LYS A 52 -16.23 -4.63 -6.38
N LEU A 53 -17.56 -4.72 -6.26
CA LEU A 53 -18.49 -4.20 -7.30
C LEU A 53 -18.82 -2.72 -7.11
N TRP A 54 -18.47 -2.11 -5.98
CA TRP A 54 -18.76 -0.70 -5.74
C TRP A 54 -17.95 0.17 -6.71
N SER A 55 -18.66 1.01 -7.46
CA SER A 55 -18.14 1.84 -8.54
C SER A 55 -18.70 3.27 -8.48
N ASN A 56 -18.10 4.17 -9.25
CA ASN A 56 -18.45 5.59 -9.31
C ASN A 56 -19.70 5.93 -10.15
N PHE A 57 -20.63 4.98 -10.30
CA PHE A 57 -21.87 5.19 -11.05
C PHE A 57 -22.99 4.26 -10.56
N TRP A 58 -24.25 4.64 -10.81
CA TRP A 58 -25.41 3.77 -10.62
C TRP A 58 -26.07 3.50 -11.97
N GLY A 59 -26.46 2.24 -12.21
CA GLY A 59 -27.16 1.88 -13.44
C GLY A 59 -28.67 2.15 -13.41
N ALA A 60 -29.27 2.25 -12.22
CA ALA A 60 -30.70 2.52 -12.04
C ALA A 60 -30.96 3.35 -10.78
N LEU A 61 -32.17 3.89 -10.69
CA LEU A 61 -32.68 4.58 -9.50
C LEU A 61 -33.92 3.84 -8.96
N SER A 62 -34.12 3.91 -7.64
CA SER A 62 -35.41 3.58 -7.04
C SER A 62 -36.46 4.65 -7.40
N PRO A 63 -37.76 4.39 -7.18
CA PRO A 63 -38.81 5.40 -7.36
C PRO A 63 -38.57 6.70 -6.56
N GLU A 64 -37.88 6.59 -5.42
CA GLU A 64 -37.50 7.70 -4.53
C GLU A 64 -36.21 8.42 -4.98
N GLY A 65 -35.56 7.97 -6.07
CA GLY A 65 -34.36 8.60 -6.61
C GLY A 65 -33.03 8.15 -5.98
N PHE A 66 -33.05 7.08 -5.18
CA PHE A 66 -31.84 6.50 -4.55
C PHE A 66 -31.26 5.35 -5.38
N TYR A 67 -30.14 4.80 -4.92
CA TYR A 67 -29.46 3.68 -5.59
C TYR A 67 -30.41 2.50 -5.85
N SER A 68 -30.38 2.02 -7.10
CA SER A 68 -30.91 0.72 -7.49
C SER A 68 -29.93 0.06 -8.46
N ARG A 69 -29.81 -1.27 -8.39
CA ARG A 69 -28.93 -2.03 -9.27
C ARG A 69 -29.64 -2.30 -10.60
N SER A 70 -29.05 -1.87 -11.72
CA SER A 70 -29.54 -2.27 -13.05
C SER A 70 -29.15 -3.71 -13.38
N GLU A 71 -29.88 -4.33 -14.31
CA GLU A 71 -29.64 -5.71 -14.76
C GLU A 71 -28.23 -5.91 -15.33
N ASP A 72 -27.70 -4.91 -16.02
CA ASP A 72 -26.39 -4.91 -16.68
C ASP A 72 -25.24 -4.36 -15.82
N TYR A 73 -25.50 -3.87 -14.61
CA TYR A 73 -24.50 -3.20 -13.76
C TYR A 73 -23.23 -4.04 -13.55
N ILE A 74 -23.39 -5.30 -13.19
CA ILE A 74 -22.27 -6.20 -12.91
C ILE A 74 -21.46 -6.46 -14.19
N GLU A 75 -22.13 -6.59 -15.33
CA GLU A 75 -21.48 -6.84 -16.61
C GLU A 75 -20.69 -5.62 -17.09
N ILE A 76 -21.15 -4.41 -16.80
CA ILE A 76 -20.42 -3.16 -17.07
C ILE A 76 -19.20 -3.04 -16.14
N VAL A 77 -19.39 -3.22 -14.83
CA VAL A 77 -18.30 -3.11 -13.84
C VAL A 77 -17.20 -4.15 -14.07
N GLN A 78 -17.56 -5.37 -14.45
CA GLN A 78 -16.60 -6.45 -14.76
C GLN A 78 -16.07 -6.43 -16.20
N ALA A 79 -16.37 -5.36 -16.96
CA ALA A 79 -15.98 -5.23 -18.38
C ALA A 79 -16.39 -6.43 -19.26
N LYS A 80 -17.49 -7.13 -18.92
CA LYS A 80 -18.10 -8.17 -19.76
C LYS A 80 -18.89 -7.54 -20.91
N ARG A 81 -19.50 -6.37 -20.66
CA ARG A 81 -20.04 -5.49 -21.69
C ARG A 81 -19.27 -4.19 -21.67
N VAL A 82 -18.62 -3.89 -22.79
CA VAL A 82 -17.74 -2.73 -22.94
C VAL A 82 -18.37 -1.70 -23.86
N GLY A 83 -18.37 -0.43 -23.46
CA GLY A 83 -19.02 0.63 -24.21
C GLY A 83 -19.08 1.97 -23.47
N VAL A 84 -19.93 2.84 -23.99
CA VAL A 84 -20.29 4.12 -23.36
C VAL A 84 -21.76 4.06 -23.03
N TRP A 85 -22.07 4.19 -21.74
CA TRP A 85 -23.37 3.86 -21.18
C TRP A 85 -24.04 5.12 -20.64
N ASN A 86 -25.28 5.39 -21.03
CA ASN A 86 -26.06 6.45 -20.42
C ASN A 86 -26.55 5.97 -19.04
N VAL A 87 -26.19 6.70 -17.98
CA VAL A 87 -26.46 6.31 -16.60
C VAL A 87 -27.15 7.43 -15.82
N PRO A 88 -28.01 7.10 -14.85
CA PRO A 88 -28.69 8.12 -14.06
C PRO A 88 -27.80 8.81 -13.04
N TYR A 89 -26.66 8.23 -12.63
CA TYR A 89 -25.81 8.79 -11.58
C TYR A 89 -24.34 8.47 -11.84
N LEU A 90 -23.48 9.45 -11.64
CA LEU A 90 -22.02 9.35 -11.66
C LEU A 90 -21.43 10.27 -10.57
N THR A 91 -20.22 9.99 -10.12
CA THR A 91 -19.57 10.69 -9.00
C THR A 91 -18.04 10.49 -9.09
N GLN A 92 -17.30 11.10 -8.16
CA GLN A 92 -15.83 11.08 -7.97
C GLN A 92 -14.97 11.62 -9.11
N VAL A 93 -15.22 11.22 -10.36
CA VAL A 93 -14.47 11.71 -11.51
C VAL A 93 -15.37 11.83 -12.72
N TYR A 94 -15.41 13.03 -13.32
CA TYR A 94 -16.23 13.29 -14.49
C TYR A 94 -15.77 14.54 -15.24
N LEU A 95 -15.99 14.50 -16.55
CA LEU A 95 -15.73 15.57 -17.50
C LEU A 95 -17.06 16.16 -17.98
N VAL A 96 -17.20 17.48 -17.90
CA VAL A 96 -18.35 18.23 -18.41
C VAL A 96 -17.89 19.17 -19.52
N GLN A 97 -18.64 19.21 -20.62
CA GLN A 97 -18.42 20.21 -21.66
C GLN A 97 -18.76 21.62 -21.16
N GLY A 98 -17.83 22.56 -21.26
CA GLY A 98 -18.01 23.96 -20.92
C GLY A 98 -19.25 24.60 -21.57
N PRO A 99 -19.54 24.37 -22.87
CA PRO A 99 -20.77 24.85 -23.50
C PRO A 99 -22.06 24.36 -22.83
N ILE A 100 -22.06 23.16 -22.24
CA ILE A 100 -23.22 22.61 -21.51
C ILE A 100 -23.42 23.35 -20.18
N LEU A 101 -22.33 23.65 -19.46
CA LEU A 101 -22.35 24.48 -18.24
C LEU A 101 -22.90 25.89 -18.53
N ARG A 102 -22.49 26.49 -19.65
CA ARG A 102 -22.88 27.84 -20.06
C ARG A 102 -24.29 27.96 -20.66
N SER A 103 -24.89 26.83 -21.07
CA SER A 103 -26.21 26.80 -21.68
C SER A 103 -27.22 26.08 -20.78
N LYS A 104 -27.37 24.76 -20.95
CA LYS A 104 -28.40 23.96 -20.29
C LYS A 104 -28.32 23.97 -18.76
N LEU A 105 -27.11 24.06 -18.21
CA LEU A 105 -26.91 24.03 -16.76
C LEU A 105 -26.74 25.44 -16.16
N SER A 106 -26.93 26.50 -16.95
CA SER A 106 -26.50 27.84 -16.53
C SER A 106 -27.34 28.43 -15.39
N GLN A 107 -28.61 28.02 -15.28
CA GLN A 107 -29.59 28.55 -14.32
C GLN A 107 -29.85 27.60 -13.15
N VAL A 108 -29.15 26.47 -13.08
CA VAL A 108 -29.38 25.43 -12.07
C VAL A 108 -28.28 25.47 -11.02
N GLN A 109 -28.65 25.27 -9.75
CA GLN A 109 -27.68 25.13 -8.67
C GLN A 109 -27.22 23.68 -8.60
N LEU A 110 -26.04 23.39 -9.16
CA LEU A 110 -25.55 22.02 -9.35
C LEU A 110 -25.20 21.24 -8.06
N TYR A 111 -25.04 21.90 -6.91
CA TYR A 111 -24.58 21.25 -5.68
C TYR A 111 -25.27 21.77 -4.41
N LYS A 112 -26.41 22.45 -4.55
CA LYS A 112 -27.09 23.08 -3.40
C LYS A 112 -28.46 22.48 -3.19
N ASP A 113 -28.54 21.60 -2.20
CA ASP A 113 -29.76 21.14 -1.55
C ASP A 113 -29.39 20.72 -0.12
N PRO A 114 -30.03 21.24 0.93
CA PRO A 114 -29.71 20.85 2.31
C PRO A 114 -30.14 19.42 2.67
N ASP A 115 -31.08 18.83 1.92
CA ASP A 115 -31.69 17.54 2.26
C ASP A 115 -31.08 16.37 1.47
N LEU A 116 -30.18 16.65 0.52
CA LEU A 116 -29.63 15.66 -0.38
C LEU A 116 -28.09 15.77 -0.51
N ASP A 117 -27.45 14.62 -0.72
CA ASP A 117 -26.02 14.55 -1.03
C ASP A 117 -25.65 15.36 -2.29
N SER A 118 -24.48 16.03 -2.28
CA SER A 118 -24.07 16.97 -3.33
C SER A 118 -23.95 16.31 -4.71
N ASP A 119 -23.49 15.06 -4.79
CA ASP A 119 -23.38 14.35 -6.07
C ASP A 119 -24.76 13.92 -6.58
N MET A 120 -25.66 13.54 -5.66
CA MET A 120 -27.05 13.27 -6.01
C MET A 120 -27.75 14.53 -6.53
N VAL A 121 -27.50 15.69 -5.93
CA VAL A 121 -28.01 16.99 -6.41
C VAL A 121 -27.50 17.27 -7.82
N PHE A 122 -26.19 17.13 -8.05
CA PHE A 122 -25.58 17.31 -9.36
C PHE A 122 -26.25 16.45 -10.41
N CYS A 123 -26.32 15.14 -10.16
CA CYS A 123 -26.90 14.19 -11.11
C CYS A 123 -28.38 14.48 -11.36
N ARG A 124 -29.16 14.81 -10.32
CA ARG A 124 -30.58 15.17 -10.46
C ARG A 124 -30.75 16.43 -11.31
N SER A 125 -30.00 17.49 -11.00
CA SER A 125 -30.02 18.75 -11.73
C SER A 125 -29.68 18.58 -13.21
N VAL A 126 -28.69 17.75 -13.54
CA VAL A 126 -28.31 17.46 -14.93
C VAL A 126 -29.43 16.70 -15.66
N ARG A 127 -30.05 15.69 -15.02
CA ARG A 127 -31.17 14.93 -15.60
C ARG A 127 -32.40 15.79 -15.85
N GLU A 128 -32.74 16.68 -14.92
CA GLU A 128 -33.90 17.59 -15.03
C GLU A 128 -33.78 18.57 -16.22
N GLN A 129 -32.55 18.88 -16.64
CA GLN A 129 -32.30 19.68 -17.85
C GLN A 129 -32.24 18.83 -19.14
N GLY A 130 -32.59 17.54 -19.07
CA GLY A 130 -32.56 16.63 -20.21
C GLY A 130 -31.16 16.43 -20.78
N VAL A 131 -30.13 16.50 -19.94
CA VAL A 131 -28.74 16.21 -20.30
C VAL A 131 -28.42 14.78 -19.88
N PHE A 132 -27.95 13.97 -20.83
CA PHE A 132 -27.49 12.61 -20.53
C PHE A 132 -26.13 12.64 -19.86
N MET A 133 -25.94 11.70 -18.95
CA MET A 133 -24.67 11.45 -18.26
C MET A 133 -24.16 10.10 -18.70
N PHE A 134 -22.89 10.05 -19.09
CA PHE A 134 -22.30 8.84 -19.65
C PHE A 134 -21.20 8.29 -18.74
N VAL A 135 -21.03 6.97 -18.76
CA VAL A 135 -19.81 6.33 -18.24
C VAL A 135 -19.14 5.54 -19.35
N SER A 136 -17.81 5.54 -19.39
CA SER A 136 -17.01 4.72 -20.31
C SER A 136 -16.25 3.65 -19.54
N ASN A 137 -16.39 2.40 -19.96
CA ASN A 137 -15.54 1.28 -19.54
C ASN A 137 -14.77 0.69 -20.73
N ARG A 138 -14.53 1.49 -21.78
CA ARG A 138 -13.78 1.09 -22.98
C ARG A 138 -12.30 0.84 -22.73
N ASP A 139 -11.77 1.49 -21.69
CA ASP A 139 -10.39 1.35 -21.25
C ASP A 139 -10.38 1.09 -19.74
N GLU A 140 -9.27 0.54 -19.26
CA GLU A 140 -8.96 0.55 -17.84
C GLU A 140 -8.43 1.94 -17.48
N PHE A 141 -9.18 2.67 -16.65
CA PHE A 141 -8.84 4.06 -16.30
C PHE A 141 -8.13 4.18 -14.95
N GLY A 142 -8.44 3.28 -14.01
CA GLY A 142 -7.96 3.37 -12.64
C GLY A 142 -8.86 2.65 -11.65
N ARG A 143 -8.82 3.11 -10.40
CA ARG A 143 -9.52 2.51 -9.27
C ARG A 143 -9.99 3.57 -8.28
N LEU A 144 -10.89 3.17 -7.39
CA LEU A 144 -11.34 3.98 -6.25
C LEU A 144 -10.65 3.51 -4.97
N VAL A 145 -10.12 4.47 -4.22
CA VAL A 145 -9.47 4.27 -2.93
C VAL A 145 -10.53 4.20 -1.83
N SER A 146 -10.35 3.28 -0.89
CA SER A 146 -11.22 3.13 0.28
C SER A 146 -10.79 4.09 1.39
N THR A 147 -11.67 5.01 1.78
CA THR A 147 -11.42 6.02 2.83
C THR A 147 -12.17 5.75 4.14
N SER A 148 -13.03 4.72 4.19
CA SER A 148 -14.02 4.53 5.25
C SER A 148 -13.44 4.31 6.65
N ASN A 149 -12.24 3.72 6.77
CA ASN A 149 -11.58 3.38 8.04
C ASN A 149 -10.19 4.02 8.16
N PHE A 150 -9.95 5.14 7.49
CA PHE A 150 -8.64 5.77 7.45
C PHE A 150 -8.33 6.52 8.75
N ASN A 151 -7.41 5.99 9.56
CA ASN A 151 -7.03 6.61 10.83
C ASN A 151 -5.92 7.66 10.65
N THR A 152 -6.31 8.94 10.67
CA THR A 152 -5.41 10.09 10.50
C THR A 152 -4.58 10.45 11.74
N THR A 153 -4.75 9.79 12.88
CA THR A 153 -4.00 10.12 14.11
C THR A 153 -2.59 9.55 14.14
N ARG A 154 -2.24 8.66 13.20
CA ARG A 154 -0.91 8.02 13.12
C ARG A 154 0.06 8.93 12.36
N LEU A 155 1.36 8.81 12.65
CA LEU A 155 2.40 9.58 11.95
C LEU A 155 2.40 9.29 10.44
N HIS A 156 2.34 8.01 10.07
CA HIS A 156 2.20 7.56 8.68
C HIS A 156 0.98 6.62 8.54
N PRO A 157 -0.24 7.16 8.41
CA PRO A 157 -1.48 6.38 8.36
C PRO A 157 -1.50 5.32 7.24
N ASP A 158 -0.88 5.65 6.10
CA ASP A 158 -0.85 4.80 4.91
C ASP A 158 -0.18 3.45 5.15
N MET A 159 0.74 3.34 6.11
CA MET A 159 1.38 2.06 6.44
C MET A 159 0.34 0.99 6.81
N TRP A 160 -0.79 1.38 7.42
CA TRP A 160 -1.85 0.45 7.82
C TRP A 160 -2.87 0.12 6.73
N GLN A 161 -2.67 0.62 5.50
CA GLN A 161 -3.65 0.49 4.42
C GLN A 161 -3.51 -0.81 3.60
N ILE A 162 -2.65 -1.75 4.00
CA ILE A 162 -2.47 -3.04 3.31
C ILE A 162 -3.77 -3.85 3.19
N PHE A 163 -4.74 -3.66 4.09
CA PHE A 163 -6.05 -4.31 4.02
C PHE A 163 -7.05 -3.61 3.12
N ASP A 164 -7.19 -2.29 3.30
CA ASP A 164 -8.24 -1.52 2.65
C ASP A 164 -7.87 -1.11 1.22
N ASN A 165 -6.59 -0.84 0.96
CA ASN A 165 -6.05 -0.35 -0.30
C ASN A 165 -4.77 -1.12 -0.71
N PRO A 166 -4.84 -2.45 -0.92
CA PRO A 166 -3.67 -3.29 -1.12
C PRO A 166 -2.85 -2.93 -2.38
N MET A 167 -3.50 -2.45 -3.44
CA MET A 167 -2.81 -2.06 -4.67
C MET A 167 -1.97 -0.79 -4.48
N ASP A 168 -2.58 0.25 -3.92
CA ASP A 168 -1.91 1.52 -3.61
C ASP A 168 -0.81 1.32 -2.54
N TRP A 169 -1.07 0.48 -1.54
CA TRP A 169 -0.10 0.10 -0.53
C TRP A 169 1.11 -0.60 -1.15
N ARG A 170 0.87 -1.56 -2.07
CA ARG A 170 1.94 -2.27 -2.79
C ARG A 170 2.80 -1.31 -3.60
N GLU A 171 2.17 -0.46 -4.41
CA GLU A 171 2.87 0.52 -5.26
C GLU A 171 3.74 1.48 -4.42
N LYS A 172 3.29 1.82 -3.21
CA LYS A 172 4.00 2.75 -2.31
C LYS A 172 5.10 2.08 -1.48
N TYR A 173 4.85 0.88 -0.94
CA TYR A 173 5.65 0.30 0.14
C TYR A 173 6.43 -0.96 -0.22
N ILE A 174 6.06 -1.65 -1.29
CA ILE A 174 6.83 -2.80 -1.78
C ILE A 174 7.92 -2.30 -2.73
N HIS A 175 9.08 -2.94 -2.66
CA HIS A 175 10.20 -2.56 -3.52
C HIS A 175 9.80 -2.67 -5.00
N GLU A 176 10.12 -1.67 -5.82
CA GLU A 176 9.77 -1.62 -7.24
C GLU A 176 10.19 -2.87 -8.02
N ASN A 177 11.37 -3.40 -7.71
CA ASN A 177 11.92 -4.61 -8.32
C ASN A 177 11.50 -5.93 -7.61
N TYR A 178 10.56 -5.92 -6.66
CA TYR A 178 10.09 -7.13 -5.98
C TYR A 178 9.56 -8.18 -6.97
N SER A 179 8.80 -7.76 -7.98
CA SER A 179 8.21 -8.70 -8.94
C SER A 179 9.24 -9.45 -9.79
N LYS A 180 10.43 -8.86 -9.99
CA LYS A 180 11.55 -9.51 -10.71
C LYS A 180 12.08 -10.75 -10.02
N ILE A 181 11.81 -10.93 -8.71
CA ILE A 181 12.11 -12.17 -7.98
C ILE A 181 11.48 -13.38 -8.66
N PHE A 182 10.30 -13.22 -9.26
CA PHE A 182 9.52 -14.31 -9.83
C PHE A 182 9.79 -14.56 -11.30
N GLU A 183 10.52 -13.67 -11.96
CA GLU A 183 10.92 -13.81 -13.36
C GLU A 183 12.04 -14.87 -13.50
N ASP A 184 12.25 -15.35 -14.74
CA ASP A 184 13.29 -16.35 -15.07
C ASP A 184 14.70 -15.73 -15.21
N GLU A 185 14.88 -14.48 -14.75
CA GLU A 185 16.17 -13.81 -14.71
C GLU A 185 17.10 -14.51 -13.71
N LYS A 186 18.05 -15.27 -14.26
CA LYS A 186 19.12 -15.87 -13.46
C LYS A 186 19.87 -14.76 -12.71
N ASN A 187 19.99 -14.93 -11.40
CA ASN A 187 20.77 -14.09 -10.46
C ASN A 187 20.09 -12.80 -9.95
N PHE A 188 18.78 -12.60 -10.13
CA PHE A 188 18.13 -11.45 -9.47
C PHE A 188 18.08 -11.61 -7.94
N VAL A 189 17.72 -12.82 -7.47
CA VAL A 189 17.90 -13.19 -6.06
C VAL A 189 19.31 -13.68 -5.86
N GLU A 190 19.99 -13.11 -4.87
CA GLU A 190 21.36 -13.48 -4.52
C GLU A 190 21.38 -14.50 -3.39
N GLN A 191 22.45 -15.30 -3.32
CA GLN A 191 22.70 -16.23 -2.22
C GLN A 191 24.09 -15.95 -1.63
N PRO A 192 24.25 -14.88 -0.82
CA PRO A 192 25.55 -14.46 -0.31
C PRO A 192 26.25 -15.49 0.59
N CYS A 193 25.48 -16.35 1.27
CA CYS A 193 25.98 -17.48 2.05
C CYS A 193 25.15 -18.74 1.73
N PRO A 194 25.67 -19.96 1.98
CA PRO A 194 24.89 -21.19 1.80
C PRO A 194 23.55 -21.12 2.51
N ASP A 195 22.46 -21.37 1.78
CA ASP A 195 21.05 -21.26 2.24
C ASP A 195 20.68 -19.93 2.92
N VAL A 196 21.37 -18.85 2.55
CA VAL A 196 21.00 -17.47 2.90
C VAL A 196 20.68 -16.74 1.62
N TYR A 197 19.40 -16.50 1.36
CA TYR A 197 18.94 -15.77 0.18
C TYR A 197 18.76 -14.30 0.48
N TRP A 198 18.94 -13.44 -0.53
CA TRP A 198 18.88 -12.00 -0.38
C TRP A 198 18.13 -11.36 -1.56
N PHE A 199 17.05 -10.66 -1.25
CA PHE A 199 16.10 -10.15 -2.25
C PHE A 199 15.47 -8.82 -1.81
N PRO A 200 14.98 -7.99 -2.75
CA PRO A 200 14.29 -6.75 -2.41
C PRO A 200 12.90 -7.02 -1.83
N ALA A 201 12.53 -6.34 -0.74
CA ALA A 201 11.23 -6.50 -0.08
C ALA A 201 10.47 -5.17 0.03
N PHE A 202 11.09 -4.15 0.62
CA PHE A 202 10.48 -2.85 0.89
C PHE A 202 11.04 -1.73 0.01
N SER A 203 10.18 -0.78 -0.32
CA SER A 203 10.63 0.50 -0.88
C SER A 203 11.39 1.29 0.19
N GLU A 204 12.22 2.26 -0.23
CA GLU A 204 12.89 3.15 0.73
C GLU A 204 11.88 3.89 1.60
N LYS A 205 10.72 4.27 1.04
CA LYS A 205 9.64 4.94 1.76
C LYS A 205 9.05 4.07 2.88
N MET A 206 8.87 2.77 2.67
CA MET A 206 8.42 1.88 3.75
C MET A 206 9.45 1.81 4.87
N CYS A 207 10.73 1.75 4.51
CA CYS A 207 11.80 1.72 5.48
C CYS A 207 11.84 3.00 6.33
N ASP A 208 11.74 4.16 5.70
CA ASP A 208 11.74 5.46 6.38
C ASP A 208 10.50 5.64 7.26
N ASP A 209 9.29 5.44 6.71
CA ASP A 209 8.04 5.58 7.46
C ASP A 209 8.01 4.60 8.67
N LEU A 210 8.56 3.39 8.52
CA LEU A 210 8.66 2.41 9.63
C LEU A 210 9.64 2.87 10.71
N VAL A 211 10.84 3.34 10.34
CA VAL A 211 11.82 3.84 11.32
C VAL A 211 11.29 5.07 12.05
N GLU A 212 10.70 6.02 11.33
CA GLU A 212 10.08 7.22 11.90
C GLU A 212 8.96 6.84 12.89
N THR A 213 8.09 5.88 12.53
CA THR A 213 7.06 5.35 13.43
C THR A 213 7.64 4.73 14.72
N MET A 214 8.74 3.97 14.60
CA MET A 214 9.38 3.34 15.76
C MET A 214 9.99 4.38 16.70
N GLU A 215 10.66 5.40 16.15
CA GLU A 215 11.25 6.47 16.95
C GLU A 215 10.20 7.42 17.56
N ASP A 216 9.08 7.66 16.87
CA ASP A 216 7.94 8.41 17.42
C ASP A 216 7.29 7.67 18.61
N HIS A 217 7.17 6.34 18.52
CA HIS A 217 6.76 5.53 19.66
C HIS A 217 7.75 5.63 20.83
N GLY A 218 9.05 5.58 20.55
CA GLY A 218 10.15 5.92 21.48
C GLY A 218 10.38 4.95 22.65
N GLN A 219 9.47 4.02 22.92
CA GLN A 219 9.58 3.06 24.03
C GLN A 219 10.41 1.81 23.65
N TRP A 220 11.67 2.02 23.30
CA TRP A 220 12.62 0.93 23.00
C TRP A 220 12.89 0.05 24.23
N SER A 221 13.16 -1.24 24.00
CA SER A 221 13.55 -2.16 25.09
C SER A 221 14.88 -1.72 25.74
N GLY A 222 15.14 -2.21 26.95
CA GLY A 222 16.42 -2.01 27.62
C GLY A 222 17.54 -2.97 27.15
N GLY A 223 17.31 -3.83 26.16
CA GLY A 223 18.25 -4.88 25.75
C GLY A 223 18.53 -5.90 26.86
N SER A 224 17.58 -6.11 27.76
CA SER A 224 17.71 -6.95 28.95
C SER A 224 16.92 -8.25 28.81
N HIS A 225 17.38 -9.32 29.45
CA HIS A 225 16.70 -10.62 29.42
C HIS A 225 15.27 -10.59 29.96
N LYS A 226 14.90 -9.58 30.76
CA LYS A 226 13.53 -9.42 31.25
C LYS A 226 12.88 -8.28 30.49
N ASP A 227 11.74 -8.59 29.88
CA ASP A 227 10.94 -7.60 29.17
C ASP A 227 9.46 -7.84 29.45
N GLU A 228 8.89 -7.00 30.32
CA GLU A 228 7.48 -7.08 30.73
C GLU A 228 6.49 -6.79 29.59
N ARG A 229 6.97 -6.23 28.47
CA ARG A 229 6.18 -5.95 27.27
C ARG A 229 5.96 -7.22 26.45
N LEU A 230 6.76 -8.28 26.67
CA LEU A 230 6.65 -9.57 26.01
C LEU A 230 5.72 -10.53 26.76
N ALA A 231 4.97 -11.34 26.00
CA ALA A 231 4.21 -12.45 26.54
C ALA A 231 5.16 -13.51 27.13
N GLY A 232 5.28 -13.53 28.47
CA GLY A 232 6.17 -14.44 29.20
C GLY A 232 7.35 -13.76 29.88
N GLY A 233 7.61 -12.48 29.61
CA GLY A 233 8.53 -11.65 30.40
C GLY A 233 10.02 -11.93 30.24
N TYR A 234 10.43 -12.84 29.35
CA TYR A 234 11.83 -13.26 29.22
C TYR A 234 12.28 -13.47 27.77
N GLU A 235 13.43 -12.90 27.43
CA GLU A 235 14.05 -13.01 26.11
C GLU A 235 15.41 -13.70 26.22
N ASN A 236 15.60 -14.80 25.48
CA ASN A 236 16.82 -15.60 25.56
C ASN A 236 18.05 -14.87 25.00
N VAL A 237 17.84 -13.97 24.05
CA VAL A 237 18.89 -13.22 23.36
C VAL A 237 18.38 -11.79 23.16
N PRO A 238 18.52 -10.93 24.18
CA PRO A 238 17.82 -9.66 24.18
C PRO A 238 18.40 -8.66 23.19
N THR A 239 17.51 -7.89 22.57
CA THR A 239 17.83 -6.78 21.67
C THR A 239 17.15 -5.49 22.12
N VAL A 240 17.72 -4.33 21.81
CA VAL A 240 17.03 -3.03 21.92
C VAL A 240 16.03 -2.93 20.77
N ASP A 241 14.75 -3.15 21.07
CA ASP A 241 13.72 -3.34 20.05
C ASP A 241 12.33 -2.81 20.43
N ILE A 242 11.48 -2.77 19.41
CA ILE A 242 10.04 -2.52 19.49
C ILE A 242 9.33 -3.57 18.63
N HIS A 243 8.38 -4.28 19.24
CA HIS A 243 7.55 -5.28 18.58
C HIS A 243 6.38 -4.64 17.83
N MET A 244 5.94 -5.27 16.74
CA MET A 244 4.84 -4.76 15.91
C MET A 244 3.52 -4.63 16.68
N ASN A 245 3.29 -5.46 17.71
CA ASN A 245 2.10 -5.37 18.54
C ASN A 245 2.09 -4.11 19.44
N GLN A 246 3.25 -3.58 19.80
CA GLN A 246 3.36 -2.38 20.65
C GLN A 246 2.95 -1.10 19.91
N ILE A 247 2.98 -1.13 18.57
CA ILE A 247 2.52 -0.06 17.70
C ILE A 247 1.22 -0.42 16.95
N ASP A 248 0.52 -1.48 17.35
CA ASP A 248 -0.70 -1.98 16.69
C ASP A 248 -0.52 -2.25 15.17
N PHE A 249 0.65 -2.74 14.74
CA PHE A 249 1.00 -3.06 13.34
C PHE A 249 1.14 -4.57 13.06
N GLU A 250 0.87 -5.42 14.06
CA GLU A 250 1.07 -6.86 13.94
C GLU A 250 0.22 -7.50 12.83
N LYS A 251 -1.05 -7.08 12.68
CA LYS A 251 -1.96 -7.68 11.68
C LYS A 251 -1.50 -7.36 10.25
N GLU A 252 -1.10 -6.11 10.04
CA GLU A 252 -0.57 -5.59 8.80
C GLU A 252 0.74 -6.28 8.44
N TRP A 253 1.62 -6.44 9.41
CA TRP A 253 2.87 -7.20 9.25
C TRP A 253 2.62 -8.66 8.88
N LEU A 254 1.72 -9.35 9.57
CA LEU A 254 1.37 -10.74 9.25
C LEU A 254 0.74 -10.87 7.85
N LYS A 255 0.00 -9.87 7.40
CA LYS A 255 -0.49 -9.82 6.01
C LYS A 255 0.67 -9.63 5.03
N PHE A 256 1.63 -8.75 5.33
CA PHE A 256 2.84 -8.61 4.53
C PHE A 256 3.61 -9.93 4.40
N LEU A 257 3.81 -10.67 5.50
CA LEU A 257 4.46 -11.98 5.46
C LEU A 257 3.74 -12.94 4.51
N LYS A 258 2.40 -13.03 4.61
CA LYS A 258 1.59 -13.92 3.77
C LYS A 258 1.61 -13.55 2.29
N GLU A 259 1.51 -12.26 1.96
CA GLU A 259 1.38 -11.82 0.56
C GLU A 259 2.73 -11.67 -0.15
N TYR A 260 3.80 -11.33 0.59
CA TYR A 260 5.09 -10.96 0.00
C TYR A 260 6.29 -11.82 0.41
N ILE A 261 6.21 -12.54 1.54
CA ILE A 261 7.33 -13.40 1.98
C ILE A 261 7.06 -14.85 1.62
N VAL A 262 5.85 -15.36 1.87
CA VAL A 262 5.48 -16.75 1.54
C VAL A 262 5.79 -17.11 0.09
N PRO A 263 5.37 -16.33 -0.94
CA PRO A 263 5.64 -16.71 -2.33
C PRO A 263 7.14 -16.77 -2.64
N VAL A 264 7.94 -15.87 -2.03
CA VAL A 264 9.40 -15.88 -2.17
C VAL A 264 9.98 -17.13 -1.52
N THR A 265 9.55 -17.46 -0.30
CA THR A 265 10.03 -18.65 0.41
C THR A 265 9.71 -19.93 -0.37
N GLU A 266 8.50 -20.09 -0.91
CA GLU A 266 8.11 -21.26 -1.71
C GLU A 266 8.95 -21.39 -2.99
N LYS A 267 9.31 -20.26 -3.63
CA LYS A 267 10.20 -20.25 -4.81
C LYS A 267 11.63 -20.66 -4.44
N LEU A 268 12.15 -20.17 -3.32
CA LEU A 268 13.55 -20.36 -2.93
C LEU A 268 13.81 -21.67 -2.17
N TYR A 269 12.78 -22.24 -1.55
CA TYR A 269 12.82 -23.54 -0.88
C TYR A 269 11.74 -24.47 -1.43
N PRO A 270 11.90 -25.00 -2.67
CA PRO A 270 10.92 -25.89 -3.27
C PRO A 270 10.59 -27.09 -2.37
N GLY A 271 9.31 -27.28 -2.08
CA GLY A 271 8.81 -28.34 -1.20
C GLY A 271 8.51 -27.91 0.24
N TYR A 272 8.84 -26.67 0.61
CA TYR A 272 8.39 -26.05 1.85
C TYR A 272 7.21 -25.13 1.59
N TYR A 273 6.15 -25.22 2.42
CA TYR A 273 4.92 -24.44 2.31
C TYR A 273 4.69 -23.69 3.62
N PRO A 274 5.15 -22.44 3.73
CA PRO A 274 5.10 -21.67 4.97
C PRO A 274 3.66 -21.37 5.39
N LYS A 275 3.39 -21.38 6.70
CA LYS A 275 2.10 -20.91 7.26
C LYS A 275 2.11 -19.42 7.56
N ALA A 276 3.28 -18.79 7.52
CA ALA A 276 3.51 -17.39 7.90
C ALA A 276 3.01 -17.07 9.31
N GLN A 277 3.18 -18.00 10.24
CA GLN A 277 2.92 -17.75 11.66
C GLN A 277 4.16 -17.11 12.25
N ALA A 278 4.04 -15.90 12.80
CA ALA A 278 5.16 -15.22 13.44
C ALA A 278 4.67 -14.46 14.67
N VAL A 279 5.15 -14.85 15.84
CA VAL A 279 4.85 -14.16 17.11
C VAL A 279 5.88 -13.08 17.42
N MET A 280 7.13 -13.31 16.99
CA MET A 280 8.23 -12.39 17.21
C MET A 280 8.49 -11.59 15.94
N ASN A 281 7.90 -10.39 15.86
CA ASN A 281 8.06 -9.43 14.78
C ASN A 281 8.47 -8.08 15.38
N PHE A 282 9.68 -7.64 15.13
CA PHE A 282 10.24 -6.49 15.85
C PHE A 282 11.31 -5.77 15.04
N VAL A 283 11.38 -4.45 15.23
CA VAL A 283 12.49 -3.63 14.73
C VAL A 283 13.55 -3.56 15.80
N VAL A 284 14.79 -3.88 15.43
CA VAL A 284 15.97 -3.76 16.29
C VAL A 284 16.72 -2.49 15.95
N ARG A 285 17.22 -1.82 16.98
CA ARG A 285 18.12 -0.67 16.87
C ARG A 285 19.49 -1.00 17.44
N TYR A 286 20.53 -0.86 16.63
CA TYR A 286 21.91 -0.97 17.08
C TYR A 286 22.59 0.39 17.08
N ARG A 287 23.24 0.73 18.20
CA ARG A 287 24.06 1.94 18.36
C ARG A 287 25.35 1.63 19.14
N PRO A 288 26.46 2.33 18.87
CA PRO A 288 27.72 2.17 19.61
C PRO A 288 27.60 2.39 21.12
N ASP A 289 26.71 3.30 21.53
CA ASP A 289 26.50 3.75 22.91
C ASP A 289 25.35 3.03 23.64
N GLU A 290 24.62 2.14 22.94
CA GLU A 290 23.57 1.29 23.51
C GLU A 290 23.97 -0.19 23.36
N GLN A 291 23.31 -0.93 22.46
CA GLN A 291 23.66 -2.28 22.08
C GLN A 291 24.23 -2.27 20.64
N PRO A 292 25.55 -2.42 20.45
CA PRO A 292 26.15 -2.32 19.12
C PRO A 292 26.14 -3.63 18.32
N SER A 293 25.98 -4.76 18.99
CA SER A 293 26.15 -6.11 18.42
C SER A 293 25.19 -7.11 19.04
N LEU A 294 25.08 -8.29 18.42
CA LEU A 294 24.32 -9.40 18.95
C LEU A 294 25.18 -10.66 18.99
N ARG A 295 25.28 -11.29 20.16
CA ARG A 295 26.10 -12.50 20.37
C ARG A 295 25.63 -13.67 19.49
N PRO A 296 26.49 -14.66 19.21
CA PRO A 296 26.11 -15.86 18.48
C PRO A 296 24.87 -16.57 19.07
N HIS A 297 23.88 -16.87 18.23
CA HIS A 297 22.63 -17.53 18.64
C HIS A 297 21.94 -18.29 17.49
N HIS A 298 20.88 -19.00 17.84
CA HIS A 298 19.87 -19.52 16.93
C HIS A 298 18.55 -18.78 17.17
N ASP A 299 17.77 -18.68 16.11
CA ASP A 299 16.42 -18.12 16.20
C ASP A 299 15.41 -19.21 16.53
N SER A 300 14.37 -18.84 17.25
CA SER A 300 13.23 -19.74 17.48
C SER A 300 12.25 -19.66 16.31
N SER A 301 12.72 -20.03 15.12
CA SER A 301 11.95 -20.03 13.86
C SER A 301 12.31 -21.24 13.00
N THR A 302 11.44 -21.60 12.05
CA THR A 302 11.85 -22.45 10.93
C THR A 302 12.77 -21.65 10.01
N PHE A 303 12.35 -20.43 9.64
CA PHE A 303 13.19 -19.47 8.93
C PHE A 303 13.00 -18.05 9.49
N THR A 304 14.04 -17.24 9.34
CA THR A 304 14.06 -15.85 9.74
C THR A 304 14.19 -14.98 8.50
N ILE A 305 13.47 -13.85 8.50
CA ILE A 305 13.74 -12.75 7.59
C ILE A 305 14.33 -11.58 8.35
N ASN A 306 15.24 -10.87 7.70
CA ASN A 306 15.92 -9.70 8.25
C ASN A 306 16.04 -8.63 7.16
N ILE A 307 15.27 -7.56 7.31
CA ILE A 307 15.17 -6.47 6.33
C ILE A 307 15.95 -5.28 6.85
N ALA A 308 16.89 -4.78 6.06
CA ALA A 308 17.61 -3.56 6.40
C ALA A 308 16.71 -2.33 6.17
N LEU A 309 16.59 -1.47 7.17
CA LEU A 309 15.72 -0.28 7.11
C LEU A 309 16.47 1.02 6.84
N ASN A 310 17.80 1.00 6.91
CA ASN A 310 18.62 2.15 6.58
C ASN A 310 19.96 1.76 5.96
N SER A 311 20.70 2.75 5.47
CA SER A 311 21.81 2.58 4.54
C SER A 311 23.16 2.54 5.24
N LYS A 312 23.92 1.45 5.00
CA LYS A 312 25.32 1.37 5.42
C LYS A 312 26.15 2.44 4.72
N ASN A 313 27.11 3.00 5.43
CA ASN A 313 28.00 4.09 5.01
C ASN A 313 27.34 5.47 4.89
N GLN A 314 26.02 5.57 5.07
CA GLN A 314 25.29 6.83 5.14
C GLN A 314 24.78 7.06 6.57
N ASP A 315 24.03 6.09 7.11
CA ASP A 315 23.36 6.21 8.41
C ASP A 315 24.16 5.54 9.54
N TYR A 316 24.98 4.54 9.20
CA TYR A 316 25.83 3.80 10.15
C TYR A 316 27.09 3.22 9.50
N GLN A 317 28.07 2.88 10.35
CA GLN A 317 29.31 2.19 9.99
C GLN A 317 29.42 0.84 10.72
N GLY A 318 30.16 -0.10 10.14
CA GLY A 318 30.24 -1.47 10.67
C GLY A 318 28.96 -2.26 10.41
N GLY A 319 28.59 -3.14 11.35
CA GLY A 319 27.36 -3.93 11.25
C GLY A 319 27.43 -5.09 10.24
N GLY A 320 26.28 -5.74 10.08
CA GLY A 320 26.11 -6.92 9.24
C GLY A 320 25.64 -8.14 10.02
N CYS A 321 25.72 -9.30 9.40
CA CYS A 321 25.44 -10.60 9.99
C CYS A 321 26.54 -11.58 9.60
N ARG A 322 27.02 -12.41 10.53
CA ARG A 322 27.97 -13.49 10.25
C ARG A 322 27.34 -14.83 10.60
N PHE A 323 27.41 -15.78 9.67
CA PHE A 323 27.00 -17.17 9.88
C PHE A 323 28.24 -18.01 10.21
N LEU A 324 28.38 -18.39 11.48
CA LEU A 324 29.64 -18.92 12.03
C LEU A 324 30.03 -20.26 11.39
N ARG A 325 29.05 -21.14 11.16
CA ARG A 325 29.31 -22.48 10.57
C ARG A 325 29.89 -22.42 9.16
N TYR A 326 29.70 -21.30 8.45
CA TYR A 326 30.14 -21.13 7.06
C TYR A 326 31.28 -20.12 6.93
N ASP A 327 31.72 -19.51 8.03
CA ASP A 327 32.59 -18.33 8.05
C ASP A 327 32.21 -17.27 7.00
N CYS A 328 30.90 -17.09 6.80
CA CYS A 328 30.34 -16.23 5.78
C CYS A 328 29.70 -14.99 6.41
N LYS A 329 29.86 -13.84 5.76
CA LYS A 329 29.38 -12.55 6.27
C LYS A 329 28.56 -11.81 5.23
N VAL A 330 27.45 -11.24 5.68
CA VAL A 330 26.65 -10.26 4.95
C VAL A 330 26.94 -8.89 5.57
N GLU A 331 27.97 -8.21 5.05
CA GLU A 331 28.49 -6.97 5.66
C GLU A 331 27.85 -5.70 5.10
N ALA A 332 27.30 -5.71 3.89
CA ALA A 332 26.72 -4.52 3.25
C ALA A 332 25.22 -4.67 2.98
N PRO A 333 24.36 -4.76 4.02
CA PRO A 333 22.93 -4.81 3.81
C PRO A 333 22.43 -3.58 3.04
N ARG A 334 21.54 -3.82 2.08
CA ARG A 334 20.93 -2.83 1.18
C ARG A 334 19.59 -2.44 1.78
N LYS A 335 19.33 -1.15 1.92
CA LYS A 335 18.05 -0.63 2.42
C LYS A 335 16.89 -1.24 1.62
N GLY A 336 15.86 -1.71 2.30
CA GLY A 336 14.69 -2.37 1.69
C GLY A 336 14.90 -3.82 1.27
N TRP A 337 16.13 -4.36 1.34
CA TRP A 337 16.39 -5.76 1.02
C TRP A 337 16.31 -6.65 2.26
N SER A 338 15.72 -7.82 2.08
CA SER A 338 15.55 -8.86 3.07
C SER A 338 16.52 -10.01 2.80
N PHE A 339 17.30 -10.40 3.81
CA PHE A 339 17.93 -11.72 3.77
C PHE A 339 17.12 -12.74 4.57
N MET A 340 17.04 -13.95 4.04
CA MET A 340 16.24 -15.07 4.54
C MET A 340 17.12 -16.29 4.76
N HIS A 341 17.04 -16.89 5.94
CA HIS A 341 17.81 -18.08 6.30
C HIS A 341 17.04 -18.99 7.27
N PRO A 342 17.37 -20.30 7.35
CA PRO A 342 16.87 -21.17 8.41
C PRO A 342 17.20 -20.62 9.81
N GLY A 343 16.28 -20.72 10.77
CA GLY A 343 16.48 -20.18 12.13
C GLY A 343 17.20 -21.14 13.08
N ARG A 344 16.93 -22.43 12.93
CA ARG A 344 17.41 -23.50 13.82
C ARG A 344 18.48 -24.37 13.17
N LEU A 345 19.23 -25.07 14.03
CA LEU A 345 20.22 -26.11 13.73
C LEU A 345 21.45 -25.65 12.93
N THR A 346 21.27 -25.06 11.75
CA THR A 346 22.34 -24.91 10.76
C THR A 346 22.93 -23.50 10.65
N HIS A 347 22.18 -22.46 11.02
CA HIS A 347 22.57 -21.06 10.82
C HIS A 347 22.83 -20.35 12.15
N TYR A 348 23.76 -20.90 12.93
CA TYR A 348 24.25 -20.22 14.13
C TYR A 348 24.96 -18.93 13.71
N HIS A 349 24.45 -17.78 14.12
CA HIS A 349 24.83 -16.49 13.56
C HIS A 349 24.98 -15.40 14.61
N GLU A 350 25.73 -14.35 14.28
CA GLU A 350 25.97 -13.18 15.14
C GLU A 350 25.73 -11.86 14.40
N GLY A 351 25.27 -10.85 15.14
CA GLY A 351 25.15 -9.49 14.67
C GLY A 351 26.48 -8.75 14.84
N LEU A 352 27.13 -8.41 13.74
CA LEU A 352 28.42 -7.72 13.76
C LEU A 352 28.28 -6.30 14.38
N PRO A 353 29.31 -5.80 15.08
CA PRO A 353 29.22 -4.54 15.81
C PRO A 353 29.07 -3.33 14.87
N VAL A 354 28.09 -2.49 15.18
CA VAL A 354 27.96 -1.13 14.65
C VAL A 354 28.96 -0.22 15.35
N THR A 355 29.77 0.49 14.58
CA THR A 355 30.88 1.30 15.11
C THR A 355 30.59 2.80 15.13
N GLN A 356 29.66 3.27 14.28
CA GLN A 356 29.19 4.66 14.24
C GLN A 356 27.74 4.71 13.74
N GLY A 357 27.01 5.76 14.11
CA GLY A 357 25.63 6.00 13.67
C GLY A 357 24.63 5.02 14.30
N THR A 358 23.47 4.86 13.65
CA THR A 358 22.41 3.96 14.13
C THR A 358 21.99 3.02 13.01
N ARG A 359 21.92 1.71 13.27
CA ARG A 359 21.44 0.71 12.31
C ARG A 359 20.07 0.21 12.74
N TYR A 360 19.11 0.23 11.81
CA TYR A 360 17.78 -0.35 12.01
C TYR A 360 17.58 -1.57 11.10
N ILE A 361 17.01 -2.62 11.67
CA ILE A 361 16.60 -3.82 10.94
C ILE A 361 15.21 -4.26 11.40
N MET A 362 14.40 -4.76 10.48
CA MET A 362 13.15 -5.45 10.80
C MET A 362 13.38 -6.95 10.77
N VAL A 363 13.08 -7.64 11.87
CA VAL A 363 13.30 -9.09 12.02
C VAL A 363 11.97 -9.78 12.25
N SER A 364 11.81 -10.96 11.66
CA SER A 364 10.67 -11.84 11.97
C SER A 364 11.08 -13.31 12.02
N PHE A 365 10.68 -13.96 13.10
CA PHE A 365 10.83 -15.38 13.32
C PHE A 365 9.58 -16.10 12.82
N VAL A 366 9.67 -16.69 11.63
CA VAL A 366 8.54 -17.25 10.91
C VAL A 366 8.49 -18.77 11.07
N ASP A 367 7.27 -19.27 11.29
CA ASP A 367 6.91 -20.66 11.55
C ASP A 367 7.75 -21.27 12.70
N PRO A 368 7.61 -20.75 13.95
CA PRO A 368 8.40 -21.15 15.12
C PRO A 368 8.19 -22.59 15.62
#